data_AF-A0AAW2UJE6-F1
#
_entry.id   AF-A0AAW2UJE6-F1
#
_cell.length_a   1.000
_cell.length_b   1.000
_cell.length_c   1.000
_cell.angle_alpha   90.00
_cell.angle_beta   90.00
_cell.angle_gamma   90.00
#
_symmetry.space_group_name_H-M   'P 1'
#
loop_
_entity.id
_entity.type
_entity.pdbx_description
1 polymer ?
#
loop_
_entity_poly.entity_id
_entity_poly.type
_entity_poly.pdbx_seq_one_letter_code
_entity_poly.pdbx_strand_id
1 'polypeptide(L)'
;MCHPSNAENWRHFDRTYLDFALEPRTVRLGLCIDGFAPYGQYGRTYSCWPVIITPYNLPPKMYMNSEYMFLAMVIPGPSNPKHLIDVYLEPLIDELLQLWHVGVRMHDHTTNRAFMMRAALMWTVNDLPTYGLVSGWSTAGIMGCPICMDDTRAFHLQHDRRRATLTATDAFSHKTIRTGEIRKPSQKIIRKGILQGPG
;
A
#
# COMPACT_ATOMS: atom_id res chain seq x y z
N MET A 1 5.59 -13.57 16.53
CA MET A 1 5.25 -12.77 15.33
C MET A 1 5.07 -13.74 14.17
N CYS A 2 3.90 -13.76 13.54
CA CYS A 2 3.62 -14.60 12.38
C CYS A 2 4.12 -13.91 11.11
N HIS A 3 4.66 -14.69 10.16
CA HIS A 3 5.08 -14.17 8.87
C HIS A 3 3.85 -13.76 8.02
N PRO A 4 3.91 -12.69 7.22
CA PRO A 4 2.80 -12.28 6.35
C PRO A 4 2.27 -13.39 5.42
N SER A 5 3.13 -14.33 5.03
CA SER A 5 2.71 -15.51 4.23
C SER A 5 1.71 -16.43 4.92
N ASN A 6 1.56 -16.32 6.24
CA ASN A 6 0.56 -17.08 6.99
C ASN A 6 -0.84 -16.46 6.88
N ALA A 7 -0.96 -15.22 6.38
CA ALA A 7 -2.24 -14.54 6.23
C ALA A 7 -3.07 -15.13 5.09
N GLU A 8 -4.40 -15.11 5.26
CA GLU A 8 -5.32 -15.65 4.25
C GLU A 8 -5.23 -14.89 2.92
N ASN A 9 -4.94 -13.58 2.95
CA ASN A 9 -4.76 -12.79 1.74
C ASN A 9 -3.57 -13.28 0.89
N TRP A 10 -2.49 -13.73 1.53
CA TRP A 10 -1.35 -14.30 0.83
C TRP A 10 -1.71 -15.65 0.18
N ARG A 11 -2.36 -16.53 0.94
CA ARG A 11 -2.82 -17.83 0.42
C ARG A 11 -3.81 -17.66 -0.71
N HIS A 12 -4.72 -16.70 -0.60
CA HIS A 12 -5.68 -16.36 -1.64
C HIS A 12 -4.98 -15.83 -2.89
N PHE A 13 -3.99 -14.95 -2.73
CA PHE A 13 -3.16 -14.47 -3.84
C PHE A 13 -2.46 -15.63 -4.56
N ASP A 14 -1.82 -16.55 -3.82
CA ASP A 14 -1.12 -17.69 -4.39
C ASP A 14 -2.05 -18.65 -5.14
N ARG A 15 -3.28 -18.84 -4.64
CA ARG A 15 -4.32 -19.62 -5.33
C ARG A 15 -4.85 -18.94 -6.60
N THR A 16 -4.83 -17.60 -6.63
CA THR A 16 -5.34 -16.81 -7.76
C THR A 16 -4.31 -16.72 -8.88
N TYR A 17 -3.04 -16.54 -8.53
CA TYR A 17 -1.91 -16.38 -9.45
C TYR A 17 -0.94 -17.54 -9.32
N LEU A 18 -1.38 -18.73 -9.74
CA LEU A 18 -0.61 -19.97 -9.62
C LEU A 18 0.71 -19.90 -10.39
N ASP A 19 0.70 -19.32 -11.58
CA ASP A 19 1.89 -19.10 -12.41
C ASP A 19 2.97 -18.28 -11.68
N PHE A 20 2.54 -17.27 -10.92
CA PHE A 20 3.42 -16.46 -10.08
C PHE A 20 3.91 -17.24 -8.87
N ALA A 21 3.01 -17.95 -8.17
CA ALA A 21 3.32 -18.68 -6.96
C ALA A 21 4.22 -19.91 -7.19
N LEU A 22 4.16 -20.52 -8.37
CA LEU A 22 4.98 -21.67 -8.75
C LEU A 22 6.48 -21.34 -8.87
N GLU A 23 6.84 -20.08 -9.12
CA GLU A 23 8.23 -19.64 -9.13
C GLU A 23 8.58 -19.03 -7.76
N PRO A 24 9.25 -19.78 -6.85
CA PRO A 24 9.52 -19.33 -5.47
C PRO A 24 10.46 -18.12 -5.39
N ARG A 25 11.18 -17.82 -6.47
CA ARG A 25 12.10 -16.68 -6.56
C ARG A 25 11.39 -15.38 -6.99
N THR A 26 10.07 -15.40 -7.15
CA THR A 26 9.27 -14.17 -7.32
C THR A 26 9.09 -13.42 -6.00
N VAL A 27 9.03 -12.10 -6.07
CA VAL A 27 9.08 -11.21 -4.89
C VAL A 27 7.71 -10.60 -4.59
N ARG A 28 7.33 -10.59 -3.32
CA ARG A 28 6.15 -9.87 -2.81
C ARG A 28 6.61 -8.63 -2.09
N LEU A 29 6.09 -7.49 -2.51
CA LEU A 29 6.52 -6.16 -2.07
C LEU A 29 5.46 -5.50 -1.20
N GLY A 30 5.92 -4.70 -0.26
CA GLY A 30 5.14 -3.66 0.42
C GLY A 30 5.61 -2.30 0.01
N LEU A 31 4.67 -1.37 -0.04
CA LEU A 31 4.95 0.04 -0.28
C LEU A 31 4.53 0.83 0.96
N CYS A 32 5.41 1.66 1.48
CA CYS A 32 5.10 2.59 2.56
C CYS A 32 5.32 4.01 2.05
N ILE A 33 4.33 4.88 2.29
CA ILE A 33 4.42 6.30 1.99
C ILE A 33 3.92 7.03 3.23
N ASP A 34 4.70 7.99 3.70
CA ASP A 34 4.32 8.85 4.83
C ASP A 34 4.95 10.24 4.65
N GLY A 35 4.35 11.25 5.27
CA GLY A 35 4.87 12.61 5.27
C GLY A 35 5.42 12.99 6.65
N PHE A 36 6.71 13.34 6.73
CA PHE A 36 7.32 13.81 7.98
C PHE A 36 7.96 15.20 7.84
N ALA A 37 8.06 15.94 8.95
CA ALA A 37 8.66 17.27 9.00
C ALA A 37 10.08 17.19 9.61
N PRO A 38 11.16 17.19 8.79
CA PRO A 38 12.52 16.97 9.29
C PRO A 38 13.07 18.08 10.19
N TYR A 39 12.55 19.32 10.07
CA TYR A 39 13.05 20.49 10.81
C TYR A 39 12.21 20.88 12.02
N GLY A 40 11.26 20.03 12.43
CA GLY A 40 10.45 20.24 13.64
C GLY A 40 9.52 21.45 13.59
N GLN A 41 8.92 21.79 14.74
CA GLN A 41 7.90 22.85 14.87
C GLN A 41 8.45 24.29 14.75
N TYR A 42 9.77 24.48 14.86
CA TYR A 42 10.42 25.79 14.93
C TYR A 42 11.21 26.16 13.66
N GLY A 43 11.18 25.32 12.63
CA GLY A 43 11.83 25.55 11.33
C GLY A 43 10.88 26.12 10.26
N ARG A 44 11.41 26.39 9.07
CA ARG A 44 10.59 26.64 7.87
C ARG A 44 9.68 25.43 7.62
N THR A 45 8.43 25.67 7.20
CA THR A 45 7.50 24.61 6.80
C THR A 45 8.13 23.76 5.70
N TYR A 46 8.46 22.52 6.02
CA TYR A 46 9.03 21.55 5.10
C TYR A 46 8.46 20.18 5.42
N SER A 47 7.90 19.53 4.41
CA SER A 47 7.48 18.14 4.47
C SER A 47 8.38 17.29 3.59
N CYS A 48 8.76 16.11 4.05
CA CYS A 48 9.50 15.12 3.30
C CYS A 48 8.65 13.85 3.22
N TRP A 49 8.53 13.28 2.02
CA TRP A 49 7.71 12.10 1.78
C TRP A 49 8.57 10.96 1.23
N PRO A 50 9.11 10.09 2.08
CA PRO A 50 9.81 8.89 1.65
C PRO A 50 8.81 7.86 1.10
N VAL A 51 9.19 7.26 -0.03
CA VAL A 51 8.51 6.11 -0.61
C VAL A 51 9.43 4.91 -0.41
N ILE A 52 9.02 3.98 0.44
CA ILE A 52 9.83 2.84 0.88
C ILE A 52 9.22 1.55 0.36
N ILE A 53 10.06 0.67 -0.19
CA ILE A 53 9.68 -0.66 -0.65
C ILE A 53 10.33 -1.71 0.24
N THR A 54 9.54 -2.70 0.65
CA THR A 54 9.99 -3.80 1.52
C THR A 54 9.67 -5.15 0.89
N PRO A 55 10.65 -6.05 0.71
CA PRO A 55 10.38 -7.42 0.25
C PRO A 55 9.93 -8.31 1.41
N TYR A 56 8.72 -8.86 1.30
CA TYR A 56 8.12 -9.72 2.32
C TYR A 56 8.43 -11.20 2.18
N ASN A 57 9.30 -11.56 1.24
CA ASN A 57 9.86 -12.91 1.19
C ASN A 57 10.86 -13.15 2.34
N LEU A 58 11.36 -12.09 2.98
CA LEU A 58 12.33 -12.20 4.07
C LEU A 58 11.65 -12.60 5.39
N PRO A 59 12.35 -13.31 6.29
CA PRO A 59 11.82 -13.66 7.61
C PRO A 59 11.33 -12.44 8.41
N PRO A 60 10.42 -12.62 9.40
CA PRO A 60 9.81 -11.50 10.13
C PRO A 60 10.78 -10.59 10.87
N LYS A 61 11.93 -11.14 11.27
CA LYS A 61 13.00 -10.38 11.95
C LYS A 61 13.81 -9.50 10.99
N MET A 62 13.73 -9.74 9.69
CA MET A 62 14.56 -9.09 8.67
C MET A 62 13.80 -8.02 7.91
N TYR A 63 12.59 -8.29 7.40
CA TYR A 63 11.91 -7.31 6.53
C TYR A 63 11.54 -5.99 7.24
N MET A 64 11.43 -6.00 8.58
CA MET A 64 11.18 -4.78 9.38
C MET A 64 12.47 -4.01 9.74
N ASN A 65 13.65 -4.52 9.39
CA ASN A 65 14.91 -3.82 9.62
C ASN A 65 15.21 -2.87 8.45
N SER A 66 15.72 -1.68 8.76
CA SER A 66 16.00 -0.62 7.79
C SER A 66 16.99 -1.05 6.70
N GLU A 67 17.87 -2.01 6.99
CA GLU A 67 18.82 -2.59 6.02
C GLU A 67 18.14 -3.31 4.85
N TYR A 68 16.91 -3.79 5.05
CA TYR A 68 16.12 -4.51 4.03
C TYR A 68 14.95 -3.67 3.51
N MET A 69 14.90 -2.38 3.88
CA MET A 69 13.96 -1.41 3.36
C MET A 69 14.64 -0.56 2.29
N PHE A 70 14.08 -0.55 1.09
CA PHE A 70 14.62 0.21 -0.03
C PHE A 70 13.91 1.53 -0.16
N LEU A 71 14.65 2.63 -0.01
CA LEU A 71 14.15 3.96 -0.32
C LEU A 71 14.08 4.12 -1.83
N ALA A 72 12.88 3.95 -2.40
CA ALA A 72 12.66 4.04 -3.84
C ALA A 72 12.62 5.51 -4.32
N MET A 73 12.07 6.40 -3.50
CA MET A 73 11.94 7.82 -3.84
C MET A 73 11.86 8.68 -2.57
N VAL A 74 12.32 9.92 -2.69
CA VAL A 74 12.06 10.99 -1.72
C VAL A 74 11.38 12.14 -2.44
N ILE A 75 10.19 12.53 -2.00
CA ILE A 75 9.49 13.71 -2.51
C ILE A 75 9.71 14.86 -1.52
N PRO A 76 10.56 15.85 -1.87
CA PRO A 76 10.87 16.97 -0.99
C PRO A 76 9.75 18.01 -0.93
N GLY A 77 9.75 18.80 0.14
CA GLY A 77 8.80 19.87 0.42
C GLY A 77 9.03 21.13 -0.42
N PRO A 78 8.33 22.25 -0.10
CA PRO A 78 8.04 22.69 1.27
C PRO A 78 6.68 22.24 1.84
N SER A 79 5.78 21.70 1.03
CA SER A 79 4.41 21.33 1.44
C SER A 79 4.04 19.93 0.97
N ASN A 80 2.97 19.38 1.56
CA ASN A 80 2.39 18.11 1.15
C ASN A 80 2.15 18.10 -0.38
N PRO A 81 2.55 17.03 -1.10
CA PRO A 81 2.46 16.96 -2.56
C PRO A 81 1.01 17.03 -3.08
N LYS A 82 -0.01 16.81 -2.24
CA LYS A 82 -1.44 16.93 -2.57
C LYS A 82 -1.74 16.23 -3.90
N HIS A 83 -2.25 16.96 -4.87
CA HIS A 83 -2.65 16.43 -6.17
C HIS A 83 -1.49 16.07 -7.09
N LEU A 84 -0.23 16.31 -6.71
CA LEU A 84 0.96 15.96 -7.49
C LEU A 84 1.54 14.60 -7.12
N ILE A 85 1.01 13.94 -6.08
CA ILE A 85 1.52 12.64 -5.60
C ILE A 85 1.52 11.58 -6.71
N ASP A 86 0.53 11.62 -7.60
CA ASP A 86 0.39 10.67 -8.72
C ASP A 86 1.47 10.88 -9.78
N VAL A 87 1.83 12.13 -10.08
CA VAL A 87 2.95 12.48 -10.97
C VAL A 87 4.27 11.92 -10.45
N TYR A 88 4.51 12.05 -9.14
CA TYR A 88 5.73 11.50 -8.53
C TYR A 88 5.74 9.97 -8.53
N LEU A 89 4.60 9.33 -8.28
CA LEU A 89 4.52 7.87 -8.20
C LEU A 89 4.46 7.18 -9.57
N GLU A 90 4.15 7.89 -10.65
CA GLU A 90 4.03 7.34 -12.01
C GLU A 90 5.22 6.45 -12.44
N PRO A 91 6.49 6.90 -12.38
CA PRO A 91 7.62 6.05 -12.78
C PRO A 91 7.72 4.77 -11.95
N LEU A 92 7.45 4.85 -10.64
CA LEU A 92 7.47 3.68 -9.78
C LEU A 92 6.34 2.71 -10.13
N ILE A 93 5.15 3.22 -10.42
CA ILE A 93 4.00 2.41 -10.83
C ILE A 93 4.33 1.68 -12.14
N ASP A 94 4.96 2.36 -13.10
CA ASP A 94 5.34 1.75 -14.38
C ASP A 94 6.36 0.62 -14.19
N GLU A 95 7.38 0.80 -13.34
CA GLU A 95 8.33 -0.26 -12.98
C GLU A 95 7.65 -1.46 -12.29
N LEU A 96 6.74 -1.19 -11.34
CA LEU A 96 5.98 -2.24 -10.66
C LEU A 96 5.09 -3.03 -11.63
N LEU A 97 4.47 -2.36 -12.60
CA LEU A 97 3.68 -3.00 -13.65
C LEU A 97 4.56 -3.83 -14.59
N GLN A 98 5.75 -3.33 -14.94
CA GLN A 98 6.72 -4.08 -15.74
C GLN A 98 7.18 -5.35 -15.01
N LEU A 99 7.49 -5.25 -13.72
CA LEU A 99 7.85 -6.40 -12.88
C LEU A 99 6.71 -7.41 -12.72
N TRP A 100 5.46 -6.93 -12.71
CA TRP A 100 4.28 -7.78 -12.60
C TRP A 100 3.95 -8.50 -13.91
N HIS A 101 3.89 -7.79 -15.04
CA HIS A 101 3.42 -8.34 -16.31
C HIS A 101 4.52 -9.04 -17.12
N VAL A 102 5.75 -8.51 -17.09
CA VAL A 102 6.87 -8.99 -17.91
C VAL A 102 7.88 -9.75 -17.05
N GLY A 103 8.26 -9.18 -15.91
CA GLY A 103 9.36 -9.67 -15.08
C GLY A 103 10.74 -9.35 -15.66
N VAL A 104 11.77 -9.83 -14.97
CA VAL A 104 13.19 -9.64 -15.32
C VAL A 104 13.87 -10.99 -15.34
N ARG A 105 14.65 -11.26 -16.39
CA ARG A 105 15.45 -12.49 -16.48
C ARG A 105 16.62 -12.37 -15.49
N MET A 106 16.62 -13.23 -14.48
CA MET A 106 17.63 -13.29 -13.44
C MET A 106 18.39 -14.61 -13.52
N HIS A 107 19.63 -14.61 -13.04
CA HIS A 107 20.47 -15.81 -12.99
C HIS A 107 20.66 -16.24 -11.53
N ASP A 108 20.23 -17.45 -11.21
CA ASP A 108 20.46 -18.06 -9.91
C ASP A 108 21.84 -18.72 -9.89
N HIS A 109 22.76 -18.17 -9.10
CA HIS A 109 24.14 -18.67 -9.01
C HIS A 109 24.20 -20.07 -8.37
N THR A 110 23.31 -20.37 -7.42
CA THR A 110 23.31 -21.65 -6.70
C THR A 110 22.87 -22.79 -7.60
N THR A 111 21.83 -22.57 -8.42
CA THR A 111 21.32 -23.58 -9.34
C THR A 111 21.91 -23.50 -10.74
N ASN A 112 22.69 -22.45 -11.03
CA ASN A 112 23.26 -22.10 -12.33
C ASN A 112 22.21 -22.10 -13.46
N ARG A 113 21.02 -21.56 -13.15
CA ARG A 113 19.89 -21.51 -14.09
C ARG A 113 19.34 -20.10 -14.17
N ALA A 114 18.99 -19.70 -15.39
CA ALA A 114 18.20 -18.51 -15.61
C ALA A 114 16.73 -18.78 -15.23
N PHE A 115 16.09 -17.77 -14.64
CA PHE A 115 14.66 -17.79 -14.33
C PHE A 115 14.05 -16.41 -14.59
N MET A 116 12.72 -16.35 -14.67
CA MET A 116 12.02 -15.08 -14.79
C MET A 116 11.56 -14.63 -13.41
N MET A 117 12.20 -13.60 -12.87
CA MET A 117 11.78 -12.97 -11.62
C MET A 117 10.64 -12.00 -11.89
N ARG A 118 9.52 -12.16 -11.20
CA ARG A 118 8.42 -11.20 -11.17
C ARG A 118 8.28 -10.62 -9.78
N ALA A 119 7.65 -9.45 -9.67
CA ALA A 119 7.29 -8.86 -8.39
C ALA A 119 5.81 -8.50 -8.33
N ALA A 120 5.21 -8.64 -7.16
CA ALA A 120 3.83 -8.27 -6.88
C ALA A 120 3.76 -7.34 -5.67
N LEU A 121 3.15 -6.17 -5.82
CA LEU A 121 2.85 -5.30 -4.69
C LEU A 121 1.62 -5.82 -3.95
N MET A 122 1.83 -6.27 -2.71
CA MET A 122 0.79 -6.92 -1.92
C MET A 122 0.01 -5.97 -1.03
N TRP A 123 0.68 -4.98 -0.44
CA TRP A 123 0.01 -3.99 0.42
C TRP A 123 0.73 -2.66 0.44
N THR A 124 -0.07 -1.62 0.70
CA THR A 124 0.39 -0.27 0.98
C THR A 124 0.21 0.03 2.47
N VAL A 125 1.27 0.43 3.16
CA VAL A 125 1.25 0.85 4.57
C VAL A 125 1.26 2.36 4.61
N ASN A 126 0.10 2.96 4.89
CA ASN A 126 -0.08 4.41 4.93
C ASN A 126 -0.89 4.77 6.17
N ASP A 127 -0.64 5.93 6.76
CA ASP A 127 -1.60 6.52 7.70
C ASP A 127 -2.87 6.98 6.95
N LEU A 128 -3.95 7.33 7.67
CA LEU A 128 -5.20 7.73 7.02
C LEU A 128 -5.04 8.97 6.11
N PRO A 129 -4.36 10.06 6.52
CA PRO A 129 -4.07 11.18 5.64
C PRO A 129 -3.36 10.78 4.34
N THR A 130 -2.28 10.00 4.42
CA THR A 130 -1.52 9.56 3.25
C THR A 130 -2.32 8.57 2.40
N TYR A 131 -3.13 7.72 3.03
CA TYR A 131 -4.05 6.86 2.31
C TYR A 131 -5.01 7.67 1.44
N GLY A 132 -5.62 8.73 1.99
CA GLY A 132 -6.54 9.58 1.22
C GLY A 132 -5.85 10.25 0.03
N LEU A 133 -4.62 10.71 0.25
CA LEU A 133 -3.76 11.29 -0.78
C LEU A 133 -3.47 10.31 -1.93
N VAL A 134 -3.04 9.09 -1.59
CA VAL A 134 -2.59 8.08 -2.53
C VAL A 134 -3.74 7.35 -3.23
N SER A 135 -4.83 7.10 -2.51
CA SER A 135 -6.02 6.45 -3.06
C SER A 135 -6.92 7.41 -3.83
N GLY A 136 -6.93 8.70 -3.45
CA GLY A 136 -7.95 9.67 -3.86
C GLY A 136 -9.24 9.57 -3.04
N TRP A 137 -9.25 8.80 -1.94
CA TRP A 137 -10.40 8.68 -1.04
C TRP A 137 -10.47 9.84 -0.05
N SER A 138 -11.69 10.27 0.30
CA SER A 138 -11.86 11.25 1.40
C SER A 138 -11.68 10.55 2.74
N THR A 139 -10.61 10.86 3.47
CA THR A 139 -10.38 10.31 4.83
C THR A 139 -10.94 11.19 5.94
N ALA A 140 -11.74 12.19 5.56
CA ALA A 140 -12.47 13.06 6.48
C ALA A 140 -13.98 13.06 6.17
N GLY A 141 -14.76 13.40 7.19
CA GLY A 141 -16.23 13.51 7.08
C GLY A 141 -16.93 12.16 7.13
N ILE A 142 -18.18 12.15 6.66
CA ILE A 142 -19.12 11.01 6.76
C ILE A 142 -18.59 9.76 6.03
N MET A 143 -17.89 9.95 4.91
CA MET A 143 -17.30 8.87 4.10
C MET A 143 -15.84 8.58 4.48
N GLY A 144 -15.40 8.99 5.67
CA GLY A 144 -14.00 8.88 6.10
C GLY A 144 -13.44 7.45 6.13
N CYS A 145 -14.31 6.44 6.26
CA CYS A 145 -13.91 5.04 6.33
C CYS A 145 -13.86 4.38 4.94
N PRO A 146 -12.68 3.98 4.44
CA PRO A 146 -12.57 3.30 3.14
C PRO A 146 -13.07 1.85 3.16
N ILE A 147 -13.35 1.29 4.34
CA ILE A 147 -13.86 -0.07 4.52
C ILE A 147 -15.39 -0.07 4.51
N CYS A 148 -15.99 0.77 5.35
CA CYS A 148 -17.45 0.89 5.48
C CYS A 148 -18.07 1.69 4.32
N MET A 149 -17.32 2.62 3.71
CA MET A 149 -17.80 3.47 2.62
C MET A 149 -19.14 4.16 2.98
N ASP A 150 -20.22 3.87 2.26
CA ASP A 150 -21.53 4.47 2.48
C ASP A 150 -22.26 3.85 3.68
N ASP A 151 -21.84 2.68 4.16
CA ASP A 151 -22.42 1.98 5.32
C ASP A 151 -21.92 2.55 6.66
N THR A 152 -21.20 3.67 6.63
CA THR A 152 -20.59 4.24 7.83
C THR A 152 -21.60 5.04 8.65
N ARG A 153 -21.72 4.74 9.94
CA ARG A 153 -22.53 5.54 10.85
C ARG A 153 -21.72 6.76 11.30
N ALA A 154 -22.02 7.91 10.73
CA ALA A 154 -21.36 9.16 11.08
C ALA A 154 -22.37 10.20 11.60
N PHE A 155 -21.97 10.98 12.59
CA PHE A 155 -22.78 12.07 13.12
C PHE A 155 -21.92 13.30 13.43
N HIS A 156 -22.52 14.48 13.27
CA HIS A 156 -21.88 15.73 13.61
C HIS A 156 -21.95 16.00 15.11
N LEU A 157 -20.84 16.44 15.68
CA LEU A 157 -20.79 16.94 17.05
C LEU A 157 -21.43 18.33 17.11
N GLN A 158 -22.61 18.41 17.72
CA GLN A 158 -23.43 19.63 17.72
C GLN A 158 -22.80 20.83 18.45
N HIS A 159 -21.86 20.58 19.37
CA HIS A 159 -21.22 21.63 20.18
C HIS A 159 -19.78 21.92 19.77
N ASP A 160 -19.29 21.34 18.67
CA ASP A 160 -17.94 21.62 18.21
C ASP A 160 -17.92 22.83 17.26
N ARG A 161 -17.08 23.82 17.60
CA ARG A 161 -16.83 24.99 16.75
C ARG A 161 -16.21 24.60 15.40
N ARG A 162 -15.62 23.41 15.28
CA ARG A 162 -15.00 22.88 14.05
C ARG A 162 -15.82 21.80 13.34
N ARG A 163 -17.16 21.78 13.41
CA ARG A 163 -18.02 20.83 12.66
C ARG A 163 -17.46 19.38 12.63
N ALA A 164 -16.86 18.90 13.73
CA ALA A 164 -16.26 17.57 13.73
C ALA A 164 -17.32 16.50 13.49
N THR A 165 -16.93 15.50 12.71
CA THR A 165 -17.76 14.34 12.38
C THR A 165 -17.15 13.13 13.09
N LEU A 166 -17.90 12.53 14.02
CA LEU A 166 -17.51 11.25 14.60
C LEU A 166 -18.01 10.16 13.65
N THR A 167 -17.09 9.28 13.27
CA THR A 167 -17.36 8.16 12.40
C THR A 167 -17.26 6.90 13.24
N ALA A 168 -18.40 6.29 13.56
CA ALA A 168 -18.46 5.01 14.25
C ALA A 168 -18.38 3.90 13.19
N THR A 169 -17.23 3.23 13.13
CA THR A 169 -17.01 2.10 12.23
C THR A 169 -17.13 0.81 13.00
N ASP A 170 -18.05 -0.07 12.63
CA ASP A 170 -18.11 -1.44 13.16
C ASP A 170 -16.96 -2.33 12.64
N ALA A 171 -16.09 -1.78 11.78
CA ALA A 171 -14.97 -2.44 11.12
C ALA A 171 -13.97 -3.13 12.08
N PHE A 172 -13.94 -2.73 13.36
CA PHE A 172 -13.09 -3.37 14.38
C PHE A 172 -13.82 -4.38 15.28
N SER A 173 -15.16 -4.40 15.31
CA SER A 173 -15.92 -5.18 16.30
C SER A 173 -16.58 -6.45 15.77
N HIS A 174 -16.77 -6.63 14.45
CA HIS A 174 -17.39 -7.86 13.95
C HIS A 174 -16.88 -8.24 12.55
N LYS A 175 -16.39 -9.48 12.46
CA LYS A 175 -16.26 -10.33 11.26
C LYS A 175 -15.02 -10.11 10.37
N THR A 176 -13.95 -10.76 10.80
CA THR A 176 -13.27 -11.75 9.96
C THR A 176 -14.33 -12.66 9.30
N ILE A 177 -14.31 -12.77 7.97
CA ILE A 177 -15.03 -13.77 7.15
C ILE A 177 -16.57 -13.63 7.16
N ARG A 178 -17.14 -13.10 6.07
CA ARG A 178 -18.37 -13.60 5.41
C ARG A 178 -18.79 -12.63 4.30
N THR A 179 -18.02 -12.62 3.22
CA THR A 179 -18.40 -12.44 1.81
C THR A 179 -17.12 -12.11 1.06
N GLY A 180 -16.76 -12.94 0.09
CA GLY A 180 -15.56 -12.82 -0.73
C GLY A 180 -15.62 -11.67 -1.73
N GLU A 181 -16.16 -10.52 -1.35
CA GLU A 181 -16.17 -9.31 -2.15
C GLU A 181 -15.76 -8.14 -1.27
N ILE A 182 -14.44 -7.92 -1.17
CA ILE A 182 -13.95 -6.57 -0.88
C ILE A 182 -14.35 -5.74 -2.10
N ARG A 183 -15.46 -4.99 -2.02
CA ARG A 183 -15.71 -3.90 -2.96
C ARG A 183 -14.52 -2.96 -2.84
N LYS A 184 -13.60 -3.07 -3.82
CA LYS A 184 -12.30 -2.42 -3.80
C LYS A 184 -12.54 -0.91 -3.63
N PRO A 185 -12.05 -0.27 -2.54
CA PRO A 185 -11.98 1.18 -2.52
C PRO A 185 -11.19 1.59 -3.76
N SER A 186 -11.65 2.62 -4.45
CA SER A 186 -11.06 3.15 -5.66
C SER A 186 -9.67 3.72 -5.39
N GLN A 187 -8.69 2.84 -5.19
CA GLN A 187 -7.29 3.22 -5.07
C GLN A 187 -6.78 3.49 -6.48
N LYS A 188 -6.39 4.73 -6.75
CA LYS A 188 -5.75 5.11 -8.02
C LYS A 188 -4.50 4.27 -8.34
N ILE A 189 -3.72 3.86 -7.33
CA ILE A 189 -2.61 2.90 -7.49
C ILE A 189 -3.10 1.52 -7.97
N ILE A 190 -4.23 1.03 -7.46
CA ILE A 190 -4.80 -0.27 -7.87
C ILE A 190 -5.45 -0.19 -9.26
N ARG A 191 -5.95 0.98 -9.68
CA ARG A 191 -6.58 1.16 -11.00
C ARG A 191 -5.63 1.00 -12.19
N LYS A 192 -4.31 1.16 -12.01
CA LYS A 192 -3.32 1.00 -13.10
C LYS A 192 -2.84 -0.45 -13.33
N GLY A 193 -3.40 -1.49 -12.67
CA GLY A 193 -3.27 -2.88 -13.15
C GLY A 193 -2.57 -3.91 -12.27
N ILE A 194 -2.09 -3.54 -11.06
CA ILE A 194 -1.33 -4.46 -10.21
C ILE A 194 -2.21 -5.58 -9.59
N LEU A 195 -3.54 -5.38 -9.49
CA LEU A 195 -4.48 -6.37 -8.91
C LEU A 195 -5.74 -6.58 -9.79
N GLN A 196 -5.69 -6.18 -11.05
CA GLN A 196 -6.72 -6.51 -12.04
C GLN A 196 -6.07 -7.44 -13.05
N GLY A 197 -6.26 -8.75 -12.86
CA GLY A 197 -5.93 -9.73 -13.88
C GLY A 197 -6.70 -9.45 -15.18
N PRO A 198 -6.23 -9.99 -16.32
CA PRO A 198 -6.94 -9.82 -17.59
C PRO A 198 -8.34 -10.44 -17.45
N GLY A 199 -9.36 -9.63 -17.74
CA GLY A 199 -10.71 -10.12 -17.98
C GLY A 199 -10.82 -10.85 -19.31
#